data_AF-A0ABD3EKL4-F1
#
_entry.id   AF-A0ABD3EKL4-F1
#
_cell.length_a   1.000
_cell.length_b   1.000
_cell.length_c   1.000
_cell.angle_alpha   90.00
_cell.angle_beta   90.00
_cell.angle_gamma   90.00
#
_symmetry.space_group_name_H-M   'P 1'
#
loop_
_entity.id
_entity.type
_entity.pdbx_description
1 polymer ?
#
loop_
_entity_poly.entity_id
_entity_poly.type
_entity_poly.pdbx_seq_one_letter_code
_entity_poly.pdbx_strand_id
1 'polypeptide(L)'
;MIFDALSTLNGPNGLESAAIANFIEQRQKVPPNFRRQLSSRLRKLVQQDKLEKVHNYYKIKTDTQVETKASTITTIHKDPQTVRPLVVQSIGCLGDTVKEAAVCAAYKIAESENNSFVAAESVREAERVSAMADEMESLLQFAMYCYDQNACGKILLFA
;
A
#
# COMPACT_ATOMS: atom_id res chain seq x y z
N MET A 1 -29.06 5.06 -14.97
CA MET A 1 -28.63 6.10 -15.93
C MET A 1 -27.22 5.85 -16.44
N ILE A 2 -26.17 5.91 -15.61
CA ILE A 2 -24.80 5.58 -16.09
C ILE A 2 -24.71 4.10 -16.48
N PHE A 3 -25.09 3.18 -15.57
CA PHE A 3 -25.13 1.74 -15.87
C PHE A 3 -26.05 1.42 -17.06
N ASP A 4 -27.22 2.06 -17.11
CA ASP A 4 -28.18 1.91 -18.22
C ASP A 4 -27.58 2.34 -19.58
N ALA A 5 -26.86 3.46 -19.62
CA ALA A 5 -26.12 3.90 -20.80
C ALA A 5 -25.02 2.90 -21.19
N LEU A 6 -24.29 2.38 -20.19
CA LEU A 6 -23.22 1.42 -20.40
C LEU A 6 -23.74 0.07 -20.90
N SER A 7 -24.87 -0.41 -20.37
CA SER A 7 -25.52 -1.66 -20.77
C SER A 7 -26.19 -1.56 -22.15
N THR A 8 -26.74 -0.40 -22.50
CA THR A 8 -27.39 -0.18 -23.80
C THR A 8 -26.38 -0.07 -24.93
N LEU A 9 -25.22 0.54 -24.66
CA LEU A 9 -24.21 0.87 -25.67
C LEU A 9 -22.97 -0.03 -25.51
N ASN A 10 -23.19 -1.32 -25.20
CA ASN A 10 -22.17 -2.35 -24.97
C ASN A 10 -21.16 -2.44 -26.14
N GLY A 11 -20.10 -1.64 -26.07
CA GLY A 11 -18.96 -1.69 -26.99
C GLY A 11 -17.86 -2.60 -26.45
N PRO A 12 -17.12 -3.33 -27.32
CA PRO A 12 -16.06 -4.24 -26.90
C PRO A 12 -14.95 -3.54 -26.08
N ASN A 13 -14.76 -2.23 -26.30
CA ASN A 13 -13.71 -1.43 -25.68
C ASN A 13 -14.21 -0.48 -24.57
N GLY A 14 -15.47 -0.61 -24.13
CA GLY A 14 -16.10 0.30 -23.17
C GLY A 14 -16.56 1.62 -23.80
N LEU A 15 -16.93 2.59 -22.96
CA LEU A 15 -17.56 3.84 -23.39
C LEU A 15 -16.89 5.09 -22.86
N GLU A 16 -16.71 6.06 -23.73
CA GLU A 16 -16.12 7.35 -23.36
C GLU A 16 -17.08 8.17 -22.49
N SER A 17 -16.53 8.97 -21.57
CA SER A 17 -17.30 9.93 -20.75
C SER A 17 -18.22 10.83 -21.58
N ALA A 18 -17.76 11.26 -22.76
CA ALA A 18 -18.55 12.09 -23.68
C ALA A 18 -19.76 11.35 -24.27
N ALA A 19 -19.59 10.07 -24.64
CA ALA A 19 -20.67 9.24 -25.17
C ALA A 19 -21.75 8.98 -24.10
N ILE A 20 -21.33 8.70 -22.86
CA ILE A 20 -22.23 8.51 -21.73
C ILE A 20 -23.00 9.81 -21.42
N ALA A 21 -22.32 10.96 -21.48
CA ALA A 21 -22.96 12.26 -21.28
C ALA A 21 -24.05 12.51 -22.32
N ASN A 22 -23.73 12.35 -23.61
CA ASN A 22 -24.65 12.58 -24.72
C ASN A 22 -25.87 11.65 -24.64
N PHE A 23 -25.69 10.37 -24.30
CA PHE A 23 -26.79 9.41 -24.15
C PHE A 23 -27.78 9.84 -23.05
N ILE A 24 -27.27 10.36 -21.93
CA ILE A 24 -28.10 10.80 -20.81
C ILE A 24 -28.77 12.15 -21.13
N GLU A 25 -28.07 13.06 -21.83
CA GLU A 25 -28.60 14.35 -22.32
C GLU A 25 -29.75 14.19 -23.30
N GLN A 26 -29.72 13.17 -24.16
CA GLN A 26 -30.82 12.89 -25.09
C GLN A 26 -32.05 12.30 -24.42
N ARG A 27 -31.85 11.57 -23.31
CA ARG A 27 -32.96 10.90 -22.60
C ARG A 27 -33.59 11.76 -21.51
N GLN A 28 -32.88 12.78 -21.00
CA GLN A 28 -33.37 13.62 -19.90
C GLN A 28 -32.92 15.08 -20.00
N LYS A 29 -33.72 16.00 -19.44
CA LYS A 29 -33.30 17.39 -19.23
C LYS A 29 -32.27 17.44 -18.11
N VAL A 30 -30.99 17.53 -18.47
CA VAL A 30 -29.87 17.58 -17.53
C VAL A 30 -29.37 19.01 -17.29
N PRO A 31 -28.94 19.34 -16.06
CA PRO A 31 -28.38 20.67 -15.75
C PRO A 31 -27.07 20.96 -16.51
N PRO A 32 -26.70 22.23 -16.73
CA PRO A 32 -25.49 22.59 -17.49
C PRO A 32 -24.18 22.07 -16.86
N ASN A 33 -24.16 21.83 -15.55
CA ASN A 33 -23.01 21.27 -14.83
C ASN A 33 -22.94 19.74 -14.85
N PHE A 34 -23.81 19.08 -15.63
CA PHE A 34 -23.95 17.63 -15.61
C PHE A 34 -22.67 16.89 -16.00
N ARG A 35 -21.93 17.35 -17.02
CA ARG A 35 -20.68 16.68 -17.45
C ARG A 35 -19.62 16.61 -16.34
N ARG A 36 -19.52 17.68 -15.54
CA ARG A 36 -18.62 17.71 -14.36
C ARG A 36 -19.11 16.76 -13.27
N GLN A 37 -20.42 16.75 -13.01
CA GLN A 37 -21.01 15.85 -12.02
C GLN A 37 -20.89 14.38 -12.43
N LEU A 38 -21.10 14.08 -13.72
CA LEU A 38 -20.91 12.77 -14.32
C LEU A 38 -19.47 12.30 -14.15
N SER A 39 -18.49 13.15 -14.46
CA SER A 39 -17.06 12.81 -14.30
C SER A 39 -16.72 12.49 -12.84
N SER A 40 -17.26 13.26 -11.89
CA SER A 40 -17.10 12.97 -10.45
C SER A 40 -17.75 11.65 -10.06
N ARG A 41 -18.96 11.36 -10.55
CA ARG A 41 -19.66 10.10 -10.28
C ARG A 41 -18.96 8.89 -10.91
N LEU A 42 -18.46 9.00 -12.14
CA LEU A 42 -17.67 7.96 -12.80
C LEU A 42 -16.41 7.63 -12.00
N ARG A 43 -15.68 8.65 -11.52
CA ARG A 43 -14.50 8.44 -10.66
C ARG A 43 -14.86 7.71 -9.36
N LYS A 44 -15.96 8.10 -8.71
CA LYS A 44 -16.45 7.41 -7.50
C LYS A 44 -16.83 5.97 -7.79
N LEU A 45 -17.48 5.69 -8.91
CA LEU A 45 -17.87 4.33 -9.29
C LEU A 45 -16.66 3.45 -9.64
N VAL A 46 -15.60 4.03 -10.21
CA VAL A 46 -14.32 3.36 -10.41
C VAL A 46 -13.63 3.08 -9.07
N GLN A 47 -13.63 4.03 -8.15
CA GLN A 47 -13.09 3.85 -6.80
C GLN A 47 -13.89 2.80 -5.98
N GLN A 48 -15.19 2.69 -6.23
CA GLN A 48 -16.07 1.67 -5.65
C GLN A 48 -16.00 0.32 -6.38
N ASP A 49 -15.09 0.17 -7.34
CA ASP A 49 -14.86 -1.06 -8.12
C ASP A 49 -16.10 -1.57 -8.89
N LYS A 50 -17.09 -0.69 -9.13
CA LYS A 50 -18.30 -0.99 -9.93
C LYS A 50 -18.11 -0.75 -11.41
N LEU A 51 -17.14 0.09 -11.77
CA LEU A 51 -16.74 0.39 -13.13
C LEU A 51 -15.24 0.22 -13.27
N GLU A 52 -14.81 -0.33 -14.39
CA GLU A 52 -13.41 -0.37 -14.79
C GLU A 52 -13.12 0.80 -15.73
N LYS A 53 -11.99 1.49 -15.50
CA LYS A 53 -11.51 2.55 -16.39
C LYS A 53 -10.34 2.03 -17.23
N VAL A 54 -10.62 1.72 -18.49
CA VAL A 54 -9.61 1.34 -19.49
C VAL A 54 -9.22 2.58 -20.27
N HIS A 55 -8.11 3.22 -19.88
CA HIS A 55 -7.65 4.49 -20.45
C HIS A 55 -8.71 5.61 -20.38
N ASN A 56 -9.43 5.92 -21.47
CA ASN A 56 -10.50 6.93 -21.51
C ASN A 56 -11.91 6.33 -21.54
N TYR A 57 -12.01 5.00 -21.50
CA TYR A 57 -13.25 4.25 -21.59
C TYR A 57 -13.66 3.68 -20.24
N TYR A 58 -14.96 3.66 -19.99
CA TYR A 58 -15.57 3.12 -18.78
C TYR A 58 -16.37 1.87 -19.17
N LYS A 59 -16.19 0.79 -18.43
CA LYS A 59 -16.89 -0.48 -18.62
C LYS A 59 -17.51 -0.93 -17.29
N ILE A 60 -18.67 -1.57 -17.34
CA ILE A 60 -19.24 -2.22 -16.15
C ILE A 60 -18.36 -3.43 -15.84
N LYS A 61 -17.94 -3.55 -14.58
CA LYS A 61 -17.27 -4.75 -14.11
C LYS A 61 -18.31 -5.87 -14.05
N THR A 62 -18.34 -6.72 -15.07
CA THR A 62 -19.12 -7.95 -15.05
C THR A 62 -18.37 -8.96 -14.21
N ASP A 63 -18.91 -9.32 -13.05
CA ASP A 63 -18.50 -10.47 -12.22
C ASP A 63 -18.85 -11.80 -12.91
N THR A 64 -18.66 -11.88 -14.23
CA THR A 64 -18.74 -13.12 -14.98
C THR A 64 -17.33 -13.66 -15.06
N GLN A 65 -17.04 -14.55 -14.11
CA GLN A 65 -15.95 -15.51 -14.20
C GLN A 65 -15.97 -16.16 -15.59
N VAL A 66 -14.77 -16.45 -16.10
CA VAL A 66 -14.45 -17.16 -17.36
C VAL A 66 -14.32 -16.26 -18.60
N GLU A 67 -13.12 -15.72 -18.81
CA GLU A 67 -12.32 -16.18 -19.96
C GLU A 67 -10.82 -15.93 -19.76
N THR A 68 -10.08 -17.01 -19.83
CA THR A 68 -8.64 -17.13 -19.82
C THR A 68 -8.01 -16.33 -20.97
N LYS A 69 -6.99 -15.51 -20.67
CA LYS A 69 -5.64 -15.50 -21.30
C LYS A 69 -4.95 -14.15 -21.11
N ALA A 70 -3.96 -14.18 -20.22
CA ALA A 70 -2.60 -13.67 -20.35
C ALA A 70 -2.31 -12.29 -20.96
N SER A 71 -1.37 -11.62 -20.26
CA SER A 71 -0.44 -10.58 -20.72
C SER A 71 -1.03 -9.15 -20.68
N THR A 72 -0.38 -8.13 -20.11
CA THR A 72 1.06 -7.89 -19.94
C THR A 72 1.27 -6.87 -18.81
N ILE A 73 2.42 -7.04 -18.15
CA ILE A 73 3.14 -6.15 -17.23
C ILE A 73 3.31 -4.73 -17.81
N THR A 74 3.86 -3.83 -16.97
CA THR A 74 4.65 -2.59 -17.29
C THR A 74 3.80 -1.30 -17.22
N THR A 75 4.09 -0.23 -16.48
CA THR A 75 5.36 0.27 -15.92
C THR A 75 5.10 1.49 -15.00
N ILE A 76 5.62 1.46 -13.76
CA ILE A 76 6.52 2.42 -13.07
C ILE A 76 6.15 3.94 -12.98
N HIS A 77 6.34 4.53 -11.77
CA HIS A 77 7.22 5.68 -11.45
C HIS A 77 6.68 6.63 -10.35
N LYS A 78 7.19 6.50 -9.10
CA LYS A 78 8.04 7.47 -8.36
C LYS A 78 8.01 7.25 -6.83
N ASP A 79 9.21 7.22 -6.26
CA ASP A 79 9.70 7.38 -4.86
C ASP A 79 8.81 8.28 -3.94
N PRO A 80 8.79 8.21 -2.57
CA PRO A 80 9.92 7.91 -1.66
C PRO A 80 9.62 7.13 -0.36
N GLN A 81 10.69 6.88 0.40
CA GLN A 81 10.72 6.62 1.85
C GLN A 81 9.49 7.12 2.62
N THR A 82 8.80 6.24 3.34
CA THR A 82 8.32 6.42 4.72
C THR A 82 7.48 5.21 5.12
N VAL A 83 7.92 4.59 6.21
CA VAL A 83 7.29 3.47 6.89
C VAL A 83 5.85 3.85 7.30
N ARG A 84 4.84 3.24 6.67
CA ARG A 84 3.51 3.07 7.26
C ARG A 84 2.87 1.80 6.70
N PRO A 85 2.48 0.81 7.54
CA PRO A 85 1.64 -0.28 7.06
C PRO A 85 0.26 0.30 6.80
N LEU A 86 -0.09 0.45 5.52
CA LEU A 86 -1.46 0.74 5.14
C LEU A 86 -2.27 -0.51 5.49
N VAL A 87 -2.99 -0.42 6.61
CA VAL A 87 -4.03 -1.38 6.98
C VAL A 87 -4.88 -1.63 5.75
N VAL A 88 -4.75 -2.82 5.17
CA VAL A 88 -5.64 -3.31 4.11
C VAL A 88 -6.99 -3.58 4.76
N GLN A 89 -7.74 -2.51 4.98
CA GLN A 89 -9.20 -2.56 5.00
C GLN A 89 -9.63 -2.76 3.54
N SER A 90 -9.63 -4.01 3.10
CA SER A 90 -10.57 -4.43 2.07
C SER A 90 -11.47 -5.48 2.69
N ILE A 91 -12.49 -4.96 3.37
CA ILE A 91 -13.72 -5.68 3.66
C ILE A 91 -14.36 -5.97 2.31
N GLY A 92 -14.29 -7.23 1.90
CA GLY A 92 -14.80 -7.70 0.62
C GLY A 92 -14.52 -9.18 0.41
N CYS A 93 -14.79 -10.02 1.41
CA CYS A 93 -14.80 -11.47 1.22
C CYS A 93 -16.23 -11.95 1.43
N LEU A 94 -17.06 -11.76 0.41
CA LEU A 94 -18.25 -12.59 0.26
C LEU A 94 -17.75 -14.01 -0.05
N GLY A 95 -18.15 -15.01 0.74
CA GLY A 95 -17.79 -16.43 0.53
C GLY A 95 -18.09 -16.88 -0.91
N ASP A 96 -17.31 -17.78 -1.52
CA ASP A 96 -17.00 -19.11 -1.01
C ASP A 96 -15.58 -19.58 -1.38
N THR A 97 -14.78 -19.96 -0.38
CA THR A 97 -14.29 -21.33 -0.17
C THR A 97 -13.60 -21.33 1.21
N VAL A 98 -14.01 -22.17 2.16
CA VAL A 98 -13.35 -22.30 3.49
C VAL A 98 -11.83 -22.48 3.36
N LYS A 99 -11.39 -23.10 2.26
CA LYS A 99 -9.98 -23.29 1.91
C LYS A 99 -9.24 -21.97 1.64
N GLU A 100 -9.86 -21.02 0.96
CA GLU A 100 -9.21 -19.74 0.60
C GLU A 100 -9.01 -18.87 1.85
N ALA A 101 -10.02 -18.84 2.73
CA ALA A 101 -9.90 -18.19 4.04
C ALA A 101 -8.81 -18.85 4.90
N ALA A 102 -8.71 -20.18 4.88
CA ALA A 102 -7.67 -20.92 5.60
C ALA A 102 -6.26 -20.62 5.05
N VAL A 103 -6.09 -20.55 3.73
CA VAL A 103 -4.81 -20.20 3.08
C VAL A 103 -4.41 -18.76 3.44
N CYS A 104 -5.34 -17.81 3.38
CA CYS A 104 -5.08 -16.42 3.76
C CYS A 104 -4.69 -16.30 5.25
N ALA A 105 -5.37 -17.03 6.14
CA ALA A 105 -5.04 -17.07 7.55
C ALA A 105 -3.64 -17.67 7.79
N ALA A 106 -3.32 -18.80 7.14
CA ALA A 106 -2.01 -19.44 7.24
C ALA A 106 -0.88 -18.52 6.76
N TYR A 107 -1.08 -17.82 5.63
CA TYR A 107 -0.11 -16.85 5.14
C TYR A 107 0.13 -15.69 6.11
N LYS A 108 -0.95 -15.13 6.67
CA LYS A 108 -0.86 -14.04 7.65
C LYS A 108 -0.17 -14.46 8.94
N ILE A 109 -0.38 -15.70 9.39
CA ILE A 109 0.32 -16.27 10.55
C ILE A 109 1.82 -16.37 10.25
N ALA A 110 2.19 -16.97 9.11
CA ALA A 110 3.60 -17.10 8.72
C ALA A 110 4.30 -15.74 8.57
N GLU A 111 3.63 -14.76 7.95
CA GLU A 111 4.13 -13.38 7.82
C GLU A 111 4.31 -12.73 9.20
N SER A 112 3.33 -12.87 10.09
CA SER A 112 3.39 -12.33 11.45
C SER A 112 4.53 -12.95 12.27
N GLU A 113 4.71 -14.27 12.18
CA GLU A 113 5.78 -14.99 12.88
C GLU A 113 7.16 -14.58 12.38
N ASN A 114 7.34 -14.51 11.06
CA ASN A 114 8.59 -14.04 10.47
C ASN A 114 8.93 -12.60 10.89
N ASN A 115 7.95 -11.70 10.86
CA ASN A 115 8.14 -10.31 11.28
C ASN A 115 8.50 -10.23 12.77
N SER A 116 7.85 -11.03 13.62
CA SER A 116 8.17 -11.10 15.05
C SER A 116 9.59 -11.63 15.29
N PHE A 117 10.03 -12.63 14.51
CA PHE A 117 11.38 -13.18 14.61
C PHE A 117 12.44 -12.14 14.24
N VAL A 118 12.28 -11.47 13.10
CA VAL A 118 13.21 -10.42 12.64
C VAL A 118 13.26 -9.26 13.63
N ALA A 119 12.12 -8.85 14.20
CA ALA A 119 12.07 -7.82 15.23
C ALA A 119 12.84 -8.25 16.49
N ALA A 120 12.64 -9.49 16.96
CA ALA A 120 13.35 -10.00 18.13
C ALA A 120 14.87 -10.12 17.90
N GLU A 121 15.29 -10.53 16.70
CA GLU A 121 16.71 -10.60 16.33
C GLU A 121 17.35 -9.21 16.26
N SER A 122 16.65 -8.23 15.68
CA SER A 122 17.16 -6.86 15.60
C SER A 122 17.31 -6.20 16.99
N VAL A 123 16.41 -6.46 17.93
CA VAL A 123 16.55 -6.00 19.33
C VAL A 123 17.77 -6.63 19.98
N ARG A 124 17.97 -7.95 19.84
CA ARG A 124 19.12 -8.65 20.41
C ARG A 124 20.45 -8.08 19.89
N GLU A 125 20.53 -7.81 18.59
CA GLU A 125 21.73 -7.23 18.00
C GLU A 125 21.94 -5.77 18.44
N ALA A 126 20.87 -4.98 18.56
CA ALA A 126 20.94 -3.62 19.09
C ALA A 126 21.43 -3.59 20.55
N GLU A 127 20.93 -4.50 21.40
CA GLU A 127 21.39 -4.64 22.79
C GLU A 127 22.87 -5.03 22.86
N ARG A 128 23.31 -5.96 22.01
CA ARG A 128 24.72 -6.36 21.91
C ARG A 128 25.63 -5.18 21.53
N VAL A 129 25.21 -4.39 20.54
CA VAL A 129 25.95 -3.18 20.12
C VAL A 129 25.92 -2.11 21.21
N SER A 130 24.80 -1.93 21.90
CA SER A 130 24.68 -0.98 23.01
C SER A 130 25.64 -1.35 24.16
N ALA A 131 25.72 -2.62 24.54
CA ALA A 131 26.64 -3.07 25.59
C ALA A 131 28.11 -2.78 25.23
N MET A 132 28.50 -3.01 23.97
CA MET A 132 29.85 -2.65 23.50
C MET A 132 30.10 -1.14 23.51
N ALA A 133 29.09 -0.33 23.20
CA ALA A 133 29.20 1.11 23.25
C ALA A 133 29.39 1.61 24.69
N ASP A 134 28.66 1.03 25.66
CA ASP A 134 28.79 1.36 27.08
C ASP A 134 30.18 0.99 27.63
N GLU A 135 30.72 -0.18 27.25
CA GLU A 135 32.09 -0.58 27.59
C GLU A 135 33.14 0.38 27.02
N MET A 136 32.95 0.80 25.75
CA MET A 136 33.86 1.73 25.09
C MET A 136 33.81 3.14 25.69
N GLU A 137 32.63 3.61 26.10
CA GLU A 137 32.46 4.86 26.83
C GLU A 137 33.18 4.81 28.19
N SER A 138 33.07 3.70 28.93
CA SER A 138 33.81 3.52 30.19
C SER A 138 35.32 3.55 29.98
N LEU A 139 35.82 2.94 28.90
CA LEU A 139 37.25 2.97 28.56
C LEU A 139 37.71 4.38 28.18
N LEU A 140 36.90 5.12 27.43
CA LEU A 140 37.19 6.50 27.05
C LEU A 140 37.25 7.41 28.28
N GLN A 141 36.27 7.31 29.18
CA GLN A 141 36.24 8.07 30.42
C GLN A 141 37.48 7.77 31.28
N PHE A 142 37.89 6.51 31.36
CA PHE A 142 39.11 6.14 32.06
C PHE A 142 40.37 6.72 31.38
N ALA A 143 40.46 6.69 30.06
CA ALA A 143 41.57 7.28 29.32
C ALA A 143 41.66 8.80 29.52
N MET A 144 40.53 9.50 29.50
CA MET A 144 40.45 10.93 29.79
C MET A 144 40.90 11.22 31.22
N TYR A 145 40.42 10.45 32.20
CA TYR A 145 40.87 10.58 33.58
C TYR A 145 42.40 10.42 33.70
N CYS A 146 42.99 9.42 33.02
CA CYS A 146 44.43 9.23 33.02
C CYS A 146 45.16 10.42 32.40
N TYR A 147 44.67 10.96 31.29
CA TYR A 147 45.22 12.14 30.65
C TYR A 147 45.22 13.35 31.59
N ASP A 148 44.10 13.62 32.27
CA ASP A 148 43.97 14.76 33.18
C ASP A 148 44.92 14.65 34.38
N GLN A 149 45.06 13.46 34.98
CA GLN A 149 46.01 13.27 36.07
C GLN A 149 47.46 13.47 35.61
N ASN A 150 47.81 13.00 34.41
CA ASN A 150 49.13 13.22 33.81
C ASN A 150 49.38 14.71 33.54
N ALA A 151 48.39 15.44 33.02
CA ALA A 151 48.47 16.89 32.83
C ALA A 151 48.69 17.64 34.16
N CYS A 152 48.14 17.12 35.26
CA CYS A 152 48.36 17.63 36.61
C CYS A 152 49.68 17.15 37.26
N GLY A 153 50.53 16.38 36.55
CA GLY A 153 51.80 15.88 37.05
C GLY A 153 51.70 14.73 38.06
N LYS A 154 50.53 14.08 38.18
CA LYS A 154 50.32 12.94 39.08
C LYS A 154 50.64 11.62 38.37
N ILE A 155 51.37 10.74 39.06
CA ILE A 155 51.69 9.39 38.58
C ILE A 155 50.55 8.45 38.99
N LEU A 156 49.91 7.81 38.01
CA LEU A 156 48.91 6.75 38.22
C LEU A 156 49.60 5.39 38.32
N LEU A 157 49.43 4.72 39.46
CA LEU A 157 49.84 3.34 39.67
C LEU A 157 48.60 2.45 39.63
N PHE A 158 48.56 1.52 38.68
CA PHE A 158 47.52 0.50 38.59
C PHE A 158 48.02 -0.78 39.26
N ALA A 159 47.15 -1.43 40.04
CA ALA A 159 47.43 -2.68 40.75
C ALA A 159 47.09 -3.90 39.88
#